data_AF-A0A820Z1L6-F1
#
_entry.id   AF-A0A820Z1L6-F1
#
_cell.length_a   1.000
_cell.length_b   1.000
_cell.length_c   1.000
_cell.angle_alpha   90.00
_cell.angle_beta   90.00
_cell.angle_gamma   90.00
#
_symmetry.space_group_name_H-M   'P 1'
#
loop_
_entity.id
_entity.type
_entity.pdbx_description
1 polymer ?
#
loop_
_entity_poly.entity_id
_entity_poly.type
_entity_poly.pdbx_seq_one_letter_code
_entity_poly.pdbx_strand_id
1 'polypeptide(L)'
;MTEELIMDTIDLPECIPTMVPDKSETSAYQHLIDELEKLQTLPTKTAELKKEMWSQFLALWCQILQTSPSDAQSCYEKCASILPSLFKAANFYFIRKDVNIARENCFACISQLNHPNMRYFLQLPTEQQDLPENKIYHQHIYYLLLIATQTISFLPFATIDDQQFIENHSELYSLLIEHIEQSMPEHCETVIEKEHNLGTINSRSLSLLWNTADRTVLVPILLKCDLAKKVMGWLAQSAKLTDTGRRPLISIVHNIARHDDGADELNKYGAIDKIKEYKKITLEKTDSRVLTTLMALALLSTPEELKRDKKGMNIVLNQLLQLVIDAAKGDRYRRDGFHVSEPLGVLVKMFVVEERTLDYVLCHAETHPPSDIHSTIRLFASLLFKFADALKGTDRLEQFTLIALLNIFWSISFQEIYASELIQDQELIVTIQKLVENDQGEEILEQYKPRSMEGVKEAAHGILHNLNRDNKNEMIVDKKSTSIDALVSNPIEEIQRKPSIMISYSHGDNIFCNKVLDLLTKHSDVFEIWIDRTHCQGVEDLWESIADGMEQASIIVCLLSSQYFESKSCRKEFIYATDSLKKKIVPVLIENFEPKGWLGELRKENHFSTRFVFIR
;
A
#
# COMPACT_ATOMS: atom_id res chain seq x y z
N MET A 1 19.72 -50.54 -18.80
CA MET A 1 20.58 -49.78 -19.72
C MET A 1 19.79 -48.53 -20.08
N THR A 2 19.74 -47.54 -19.18
CA THR A 2 20.69 -46.40 -19.09
C THR A 2 20.50 -45.45 -20.27
N GLU A 3 19.62 -44.47 -20.07
CA GLU A 3 19.66 -43.20 -20.80
C GLU A 3 20.03 -42.11 -19.79
N GLU A 4 21.06 -41.36 -20.17
CA GLU A 4 21.77 -40.35 -19.42
C GLU A 4 20.89 -39.11 -19.21
N LEU A 5 20.73 -38.71 -17.94
CA LEU A 5 20.39 -37.34 -17.59
C LEU A 5 21.70 -36.61 -17.30
N ILE A 6 21.99 -35.60 -18.10
CA ILE A 6 23.08 -34.64 -17.88
C ILE A 6 22.76 -33.89 -16.58
N MET A 7 23.44 -34.24 -15.49
CA MET A 7 23.58 -33.35 -14.34
C MET A 7 24.63 -32.30 -14.73
N ASP A 8 24.19 -31.05 -14.92
CA ASP A 8 25.09 -29.92 -14.75
C ASP A 8 25.50 -29.90 -13.27
N THR A 9 26.72 -30.37 -13.02
CA THR A 9 27.42 -30.19 -11.75
C THR A 9 27.57 -28.69 -11.52
N ILE A 10 26.79 -28.15 -10.59
CA ILE A 10 27.13 -26.89 -9.92
C ILE A 10 28.45 -27.17 -9.21
N ASP A 11 29.54 -26.55 -9.67
CA ASP A 11 30.81 -26.54 -8.95
C ASP A 11 30.56 -25.98 -7.54
N LEU A 12 30.52 -26.89 -6.56
CA LEU A 12 30.69 -26.55 -5.15
C LEU A 12 32.10 -25.94 -5.03
N PRO A 13 32.27 -24.77 -4.40
CA PRO A 13 33.60 -24.28 -4.10
C PRO A 13 34.32 -25.34 -3.27
N GLU A 14 35.48 -25.78 -3.75
CA GLU A 14 36.40 -26.61 -3.00
C GLU A 14 36.61 -26.04 -1.59
N CYS A 15 36.75 -26.94 -0.61
CA CYS A 15 37.02 -26.69 0.79
C CYS A 15 37.64 -25.31 1.08
N ILE A 16 36.97 -24.53 1.94
CA ILE A 16 37.52 -23.32 2.55
C ILE A 16 38.95 -23.64 3.02
N PRO A 17 39.99 -22.92 2.55
CA PRO A 17 41.35 -23.15 2.99
C PRO A 17 41.41 -22.95 4.50
N THR A 18 41.86 -23.96 5.24
CA THR A 18 42.28 -23.79 6.64
C THR A 18 43.51 -22.90 6.66
N MET A 19 43.29 -21.58 6.71
CA MET A 19 44.33 -20.61 7.01
C MET A 19 44.55 -20.56 8.52
N VAL A 20 45.80 -20.76 8.94
CA VAL A 20 46.23 -20.53 10.32
C VAL A 20 46.27 -19.01 10.53
N PRO A 21 45.61 -18.45 11.56
CA PRO A 21 45.52 -17.01 11.72
C PRO A 21 46.87 -16.38 12.10
N ASP A 22 47.06 -15.14 11.65
CA ASP A 22 48.13 -14.28 12.13
C ASP A 22 47.79 -13.82 13.57
N LYS A 23 48.76 -13.85 14.50
CA LYS A 23 48.55 -13.55 15.93
C LYS A 23 48.05 -12.12 16.20
N SER A 24 48.15 -11.24 15.21
CA SER A 24 47.67 -9.87 15.25
C SER A 24 46.13 -9.77 15.22
N GLU A 25 45.45 -10.69 14.53
CA GLU A 25 43.99 -10.70 14.41
C GLU A 25 43.32 -11.10 15.73
N THR A 26 43.84 -12.11 16.43
CA THR A 26 43.30 -12.62 17.71
C THR A 26 43.18 -11.55 18.81
N SER A 27 44.07 -10.55 18.85
CA SER A 27 43.99 -9.46 19.86
C SER A 27 42.88 -8.44 19.57
N ALA A 28 42.54 -8.23 18.30
CA ALA A 28 41.49 -7.30 17.90
C ALA A 28 40.11 -7.83 18.29
N TYR A 29 39.90 -9.14 18.17
CA TYR A 29 38.65 -9.81 18.60
C TYR A 29 38.40 -9.72 20.08
N GLN A 30 39.42 -10.03 20.88
CA GLN A 30 39.30 -9.96 22.34
C GLN A 30 38.99 -8.54 22.78
N HIS A 31 39.60 -7.53 22.12
CA HIS A 31 39.26 -6.13 22.37
C HIS A 31 37.79 -5.80 22.06
N LEU A 32 37.24 -6.27 20.93
CA LEU A 32 35.82 -6.06 20.60
C LEU A 32 34.88 -6.70 21.63
N ILE A 33 35.21 -7.90 22.11
CA ILE A 33 34.45 -8.59 23.17
C ILE A 33 34.54 -7.81 24.49
N ASP A 34 35.74 -7.38 24.88
CA ASP A 34 35.95 -6.62 26.12
C ASP A 34 35.15 -5.31 26.10
N GLU A 35 35.09 -4.62 24.96
CA GLU A 35 34.25 -3.43 24.78
C GLU A 35 32.75 -3.75 24.90
N LEU A 36 32.29 -4.87 24.32
CA LEU A 36 30.90 -5.32 24.48
C LEU A 36 30.54 -5.65 25.94
N GLU A 37 31.44 -6.29 26.68
CA GLU A 37 31.23 -6.60 28.09
C GLU A 37 31.21 -5.33 28.96
N LYS A 38 32.08 -4.35 28.66
CA LYS A 38 32.05 -3.05 29.33
C LYS A 38 30.68 -2.39 29.15
N LEU A 39 30.14 -2.39 27.93
CA LEU A 39 28.81 -1.84 27.65
C LEU A 39 27.71 -2.51 28.49
N GLN A 40 27.78 -3.82 28.75
CA GLN A 40 26.80 -4.53 29.57
C GLN A 40 26.76 -4.05 31.03
N THR A 41 27.90 -3.61 31.56
CA THR A 41 28.04 -3.26 32.99
C THR A 41 27.77 -1.79 33.30
N LEU A 42 27.60 -0.94 32.28
CA LEU A 42 27.40 0.49 32.46
C LEU A 42 26.03 0.81 33.09
N PRO A 43 25.97 1.55 34.22
CA PRO A 43 24.72 1.97 34.83
C PRO A 43 24.05 3.06 33.99
N THR A 44 23.11 2.69 33.13
CA THR A 44 22.40 3.65 32.27
C THR A 44 21.35 4.47 33.03
N LYS A 45 21.59 5.78 33.20
CA LYS A 45 20.63 6.70 33.86
C LYS A 45 19.83 7.59 32.89
N THR A 46 20.36 7.94 31.72
CA THR A 46 19.70 8.84 30.74
C THR A 46 19.32 8.12 29.44
N ALA A 47 18.43 8.70 28.64
CA ALA A 47 17.99 8.14 27.36
C ALA A 47 19.07 8.24 26.27
N GLU A 48 19.80 9.35 26.24
CA GLU A 48 20.87 9.64 25.28
C GLU A 48 22.04 8.65 25.42
N LEU A 49 22.42 8.32 26.65
CA LEU A 49 23.48 7.34 26.90
C LEU A 49 23.05 5.93 26.45
N LYS A 50 21.77 5.57 26.65
CA LYS A 50 21.23 4.29 26.15
C LYS A 50 21.26 4.20 24.63
N LYS A 51 20.99 5.32 23.95
CA LYS A 51 21.09 5.44 22.49
C LYS A 51 22.53 5.21 22.02
N GLU A 52 23.48 5.94 22.57
CA GLU A 52 24.89 5.84 22.18
C GLU A 52 25.44 4.42 22.41
N MET A 53 25.17 3.83 23.58
CA MET A 53 25.58 2.46 23.89
C MET A 53 24.98 1.44 22.92
N TRP A 54 23.73 1.62 22.49
CA TRP A 54 23.09 0.72 21.54
C TRP A 54 23.69 0.82 20.13
N SER A 55 23.95 2.04 19.65
CA SER A 55 24.60 2.24 18.35
C SER A 55 26.02 1.67 18.35
N GLN A 56 26.79 1.89 19.43
CA GLN A 56 28.12 1.28 19.61
C GLN A 56 28.03 -0.24 19.65
N PHE A 57 27.08 -0.79 20.41
CA PHE A 57 26.83 -2.23 20.46
C PHE A 57 26.59 -2.82 19.07
N LEU A 58 25.66 -2.24 18.30
CA LEU A 58 25.31 -2.77 16.98
C LEU A 58 26.49 -2.69 16.01
N ALA A 59 27.26 -1.61 16.05
CA ALA A 59 28.47 -1.45 15.25
C ALA A 59 29.53 -2.52 15.58
N LEU A 60 29.81 -2.73 16.87
CA LEU A 60 30.74 -3.76 17.35
C LEU A 60 30.25 -5.17 16.98
N TRP A 61 28.96 -5.44 17.17
CA TRP A 61 28.37 -6.73 16.79
C TRP A 61 28.52 -6.98 15.29
N CYS A 62 28.25 -5.97 14.44
CA CYS A 62 28.46 -6.07 12.99
C CYS A 62 29.91 -6.39 12.63
N GLN A 63 30.89 -5.76 13.28
CA GLN A 63 32.31 -6.02 13.05
C GLN A 63 32.70 -7.47 13.41
N ILE A 64 32.14 -8.00 14.51
CA ILE A 64 32.36 -9.38 14.92
C ILE A 64 31.70 -10.38 13.96
N LEU A 65 30.54 -10.04 13.38
CA LEU A 65 29.87 -10.94 12.44
C LEU A 65 30.62 -11.03 11.09
N GLN A 66 31.31 -9.97 10.68
CA GLN A 66 32.02 -9.83 9.40
C GLN A 66 33.40 -10.51 9.34
N THR A 67 33.85 -11.08 10.46
CA THR A 67 35.23 -11.55 10.62
C THR A 67 35.35 -13.07 10.52
N SER A 68 36.53 -13.58 10.14
CA SER A 68 36.76 -14.94 9.58
C SER A 68 36.43 -16.13 10.52
N PRO A 69 35.89 -17.25 10.00
CA PRO A 69 35.36 -18.38 10.79
C PRO A 69 36.35 -19.18 11.65
N SER A 70 37.66 -19.17 11.40
CA SER A 70 38.61 -20.05 12.10
C SER A 70 38.81 -19.71 13.59
N ASP A 71 38.60 -18.45 14.00
CA ASP A 71 38.64 -17.98 15.39
C ASP A 71 37.27 -17.48 15.90
N ALA A 72 36.24 -17.48 15.04
CA ALA A 72 34.98 -16.80 15.29
C ALA A 72 34.00 -17.58 16.19
N GLN A 73 34.13 -18.90 16.34
CA GLN A 73 33.18 -19.70 17.13
C GLN A 73 33.08 -19.20 18.58
N SER A 74 34.22 -19.05 19.27
CA SER A 74 34.28 -18.52 20.64
C SER A 74 33.74 -17.09 20.73
N CYS A 75 33.95 -16.27 19.69
CA CYS A 75 33.45 -14.90 19.62
C CYS A 75 31.94 -14.85 19.42
N TYR A 76 31.40 -15.67 18.51
CA TYR A 76 29.97 -15.79 18.28
C TYR A 76 29.25 -16.35 19.51
N GLU A 77 29.83 -17.34 20.19
CA GLU A 77 29.33 -17.89 21.46
C GLU A 77 29.26 -16.81 22.54
N LYS A 78 30.33 -16.03 22.67
CA LYS A 78 30.40 -14.96 23.64
C LYS A 78 29.39 -13.86 23.34
N CYS A 79 29.30 -13.41 22.09
CA CYS A 79 28.28 -12.45 21.66
C CYS A 79 26.86 -13.00 21.92
N ALA A 80 26.61 -14.25 21.56
CA ALA A 80 25.34 -14.92 21.82
C ALA A 80 24.99 -14.96 23.32
N SER A 81 25.97 -15.17 24.20
CA SER A 81 25.75 -15.14 25.65
C SER A 81 25.37 -13.74 26.19
N ILE A 82 25.85 -12.68 25.54
CA ILE A 82 25.64 -11.29 25.96
C ILE A 82 24.31 -10.73 25.40
N LEU A 83 23.92 -11.14 24.18
CA LEU A 83 22.72 -10.67 23.47
C LEU A 83 21.45 -10.62 24.34
N PRO A 84 21.04 -11.68 25.06
CA PRO A 84 19.83 -11.66 25.89
C PRO A 84 19.85 -10.55 26.96
N SER A 85 21.00 -10.33 27.59
CA SER A 85 21.17 -9.34 28.66
C SER A 85 21.09 -7.92 28.12
N LEU A 86 21.75 -7.66 26.99
CA LEU A 86 21.69 -6.36 26.32
C LEU A 86 20.31 -6.04 25.80
N PHE A 87 19.60 -7.01 25.21
CA PHE A 87 18.21 -6.82 24.78
C PHE A 87 17.27 -6.52 25.94
N LYS A 88 17.48 -7.14 27.10
CA LYS A 88 16.69 -6.85 28.30
C LYS A 88 16.96 -5.44 28.85
N ALA A 89 18.20 -4.96 28.71
CA ALA A 89 18.61 -3.62 29.14
C ALA A 89 18.20 -2.51 28.16
N ALA A 90 18.18 -2.82 26.86
CA ALA A 90 17.72 -1.93 25.79
C ALA A 90 16.22 -1.71 25.93
N ASN A 91 15.82 -0.62 26.59
CA ASN A 91 14.44 -0.17 26.54
C ASN A 91 14.16 0.33 25.13
N PHE A 92 13.68 -0.54 24.24
CA PHE A 92 13.39 -0.26 22.82
C PHE A 92 12.52 0.98 22.57
N TYR A 93 11.91 1.56 23.60
CA TYR A 93 11.16 2.80 23.52
C TYR A 93 11.91 3.97 22.86
N PHE A 94 13.23 4.11 23.01
CA PHE A 94 13.97 5.20 22.34
C PHE A 94 14.15 4.93 20.83
N ILE A 95 14.38 3.67 20.43
CA ILE A 95 14.47 3.26 19.01
C ILE A 95 13.15 3.58 18.30
N ARG A 96 12.02 3.47 19.00
CA ARG A 96 10.69 3.80 18.48
C ARG A 96 10.42 5.29 18.29
N LYS A 97 11.20 6.17 18.91
CA LYS A 97 10.98 7.64 18.87
C LYS A 97 11.87 8.35 17.87
N ASP A 98 13.01 7.76 17.52
CA ASP A 98 13.97 8.37 16.61
C ASP A 98 14.05 7.57 15.31
N VAL A 99 13.49 8.17 14.28
CA VAL A 99 13.39 7.64 12.93
C VAL A 99 14.76 7.27 12.34
N ASN A 100 15.80 8.07 12.58
CA ASN A 100 17.12 7.82 12.02
C ASN A 100 17.76 6.60 12.67
N ILE A 101 17.60 6.45 13.99
CA ILE A 101 18.06 5.27 14.72
C ILE A 101 17.32 4.01 14.25
N ALA A 102 15.99 4.09 14.11
CA ALA A 102 15.20 2.98 13.61
C ALA A 102 15.72 2.53 12.23
N ARG A 103 16.01 3.49 11.34
CA ARG A 103 16.58 3.24 10.02
C ARG A 103 17.94 2.57 10.07
N GLU A 104 18.90 3.16 10.76
CA GLU A 104 20.25 2.63 10.88
C GLU A 104 20.26 1.21 11.46
N ASN A 105 19.47 0.98 12.52
CA ASN A 105 19.37 -0.35 13.14
C ASN A 105 18.72 -1.37 12.20
N CYS A 106 17.65 -0.98 11.49
CA CYS A 106 16.97 -1.85 10.55
C CYS A 106 17.94 -2.30 9.44
N PHE A 107 18.62 -1.34 8.81
CA PHE A 107 19.50 -1.60 7.67
C PHE A 107 20.75 -2.38 8.10
N ALA A 108 21.30 -2.08 9.27
CA ALA A 108 22.40 -2.87 9.83
C ALA A 108 21.96 -4.32 10.06
N CYS A 109 20.80 -4.58 10.67
CA CYS A 109 20.33 -5.94 10.92
C CYS A 109 20.05 -6.70 9.62
N ILE A 110 19.42 -6.06 8.63
CA ILE A 110 19.17 -6.63 7.30
C ILE A 110 20.49 -6.96 6.60
N SER A 111 21.46 -6.05 6.62
CA SER A 111 22.79 -6.27 6.04
C SER A 111 23.50 -7.47 6.67
N GLN A 112 23.43 -7.60 8.00
CA GLN A 112 24.04 -8.73 8.72
C GLN A 112 23.33 -10.06 8.46
N LEU A 113 22.00 -10.07 8.32
CA LEU A 113 21.27 -11.26 7.88
C LEU A 113 21.69 -11.70 6.46
N ASN A 114 22.15 -10.77 5.63
CA ASN A 114 22.66 -11.05 4.30
C ASN A 114 24.13 -11.50 4.28
N HIS A 115 24.79 -11.60 5.43
CA HIS A 115 26.18 -12.07 5.51
C HIS A 115 26.29 -13.55 5.06
N PRO A 116 27.37 -13.97 4.35
CA PRO A 116 27.51 -15.32 3.82
C PRO A 116 27.26 -16.46 4.81
N ASN A 117 27.75 -16.34 6.05
CA ASN A 117 27.54 -17.36 7.09
C ASN A 117 26.07 -17.49 7.50
N MET A 118 25.35 -16.36 7.60
CA MET A 118 23.93 -16.35 7.95
C MET A 118 23.09 -16.90 6.81
N ARG A 119 23.45 -16.53 5.57
CA ARG A 119 22.81 -17.06 4.36
C ARG A 119 23.00 -18.57 4.25
N TYR A 120 24.21 -19.06 4.46
CA TYR A 120 24.52 -20.48 4.45
C TYR A 120 23.66 -21.23 5.48
N PHE A 121 23.59 -20.74 6.72
CA PHE A 121 22.73 -21.34 7.74
C PHE A 121 21.25 -21.39 7.30
N LEU A 122 20.70 -20.31 6.74
CA LEU A 122 19.31 -20.26 6.26
C LEU A 122 19.03 -21.22 5.10
N GLN A 123 20.06 -21.66 4.38
CA GLN A 123 19.97 -22.64 3.29
C GLN A 123 20.13 -24.09 3.78
N LEU A 124 20.56 -24.31 5.02
CA LEU A 124 20.67 -25.66 5.57
C LEU A 124 19.28 -26.29 5.75
N PRO A 125 19.14 -27.61 5.50
CA PRO A 125 17.96 -28.36 5.89
C PRO A 125 17.67 -28.20 7.40
N THR A 126 16.41 -28.17 7.79
CA THR A 126 15.99 -27.96 9.19
C THR A 126 16.69 -28.92 10.17
N GLU A 127 16.85 -30.19 9.79
CA GLU A 127 17.54 -31.21 10.60
C GLU A 127 19.01 -30.84 10.90
N GLN A 128 19.67 -30.14 9.97
CA GLN A 128 21.04 -29.67 10.16
C GLN A 128 21.10 -28.38 10.97
N GLN A 129 20.06 -27.54 10.91
CA GLN A 129 19.98 -26.31 11.70
C GLN A 129 19.87 -26.58 13.21
N ASP A 130 19.25 -27.71 13.60
CA ASP A 130 19.08 -28.10 14.99
C ASP A 130 20.34 -28.73 15.63
N LEU A 131 21.41 -28.93 14.85
CA LEU A 131 22.67 -29.45 15.37
C LEU A 131 23.30 -28.50 16.40
N PRO A 132 23.91 -29.02 17.49
CA PRO A 132 24.49 -28.18 18.55
C PRO A 132 25.51 -27.15 18.05
N GLU A 133 26.30 -27.50 17.03
CA GLU A 133 27.27 -26.61 16.37
C GLU A 133 26.62 -25.39 15.69
N ASN A 134 25.36 -25.50 15.29
CA ASN A 134 24.63 -24.47 14.55
C ASN A 134 23.74 -23.59 15.44
N LYS A 135 23.59 -23.95 16.73
CA LYS A 135 22.79 -23.22 17.73
C LYS A 135 23.16 -21.74 17.84
N ILE A 136 24.44 -21.41 17.64
CA ILE A 136 24.96 -20.06 17.73
C ILE A 136 24.39 -19.19 16.60
N TYR A 137 24.42 -19.67 15.36
CA TYR A 137 23.85 -18.98 14.19
C TYR A 137 22.35 -18.76 14.36
N HIS A 138 21.63 -19.78 14.83
CA HIS A 138 20.21 -19.67 15.15
C HIS A 138 19.94 -18.51 16.12
N GLN A 139 20.74 -18.38 17.19
CA GLN A 139 20.57 -17.31 18.17
C GLN A 139 20.84 -15.92 17.57
N HIS A 140 21.90 -15.76 16.78
CA HIS A 140 22.20 -14.50 16.10
C HIS A 140 21.08 -14.09 15.13
N ILE A 141 20.65 -15.00 14.25
CA ILE A 141 19.58 -14.75 13.27
C ILE A 141 18.28 -14.39 13.99
N TYR A 142 17.94 -15.09 15.07
CA TYR A 142 16.76 -14.77 15.86
C TYR A 142 16.77 -13.31 16.36
N TYR A 143 17.89 -12.84 16.92
CA TYR A 143 17.99 -11.48 17.43
C TYR A 143 18.05 -10.42 16.33
N LEU A 144 18.72 -10.70 15.21
CA LEU A 144 18.73 -9.83 14.04
C LEU A 144 17.32 -9.65 13.46
N LEU A 145 16.59 -10.75 13.25
CA LEU A 145 15.20 -10.70 12.78
C LEU A 145 14.30 -9.97 13.78
N LEU A 146 14.51 -10.17 15.09
CA LEU A 146 13.74 -9.49 16.13
C LEU A 146 13.94 -7.97 16.09
N ILE A 147 15.19 -7.50 15.97
CA ILE A 147 15.47 -6.06 15.87
C ILE A 147 14.88 -5.51 14.57
N ALA A 148 15.20 -6.15 13.43
CA ALA A 148 14.72 -5.71 12.13
C ALA A 148 13.19 -5.58 12.10
N THR A 149 12.48 -6.57 12.66
CA THR A 149 11.02 -6.55 12.80
C THR A 149 10.54 -5.38 13.64
N GLN A 150 11.22 -5.07 14.75
CA GLN A 150 10.82 -3.97 15.61
C GLN A 150 11.13 -2.60 15.02
N THR A 151 12.21 -2.47 14.26
CA THR A 151 12.66 -1.19 13.69
C THR A 151 11.95 -0.84 12.39
N ILE A 152 11.62 -1.85 11.56
CA ILE A 152 10.94 -1.62 10.27
C ILE A 152 9.57 -0.97 10.47
N SER A 153 8.87 -1.31 11.57
CA SER A 153 7.60 -0.69 11.96
C SER A 153 7.71 0.79 12.35
N PHE A 154 8.90 1.39 12.39
CA PHE A 154 9.07 2.82 12.67
C PHE A 154 9.78 3.56 11.54
N LEU A 155 10.08 2.87 10.44
CA LEU A 155 10.67 3.55 9.28
C LEU A 155 9.70 4.57 8.72
N PRO A 156 10.17 5.80 8.46
CA PRO A 156 9.38 6.77 7.77
C PRO A 156 9.27 6.36 6.28
N PHE A 157 8.20 6.76 5.60
CA PHE A 157 8.03 6.43 4.21
C PHE A 157 8.98 7.24 3.30
N ALA A 158 9.16 8.56 3.56
CA ALA A 158 10.01 9.41 2.71
C ALA A 158 11.53 9.20 2.81
N THR A 159 12.05 8.48 3.82
CA THR A 159 13.51 8.26 3.91
C THR A 159 13.97 7.02 3.17
N ILE A 160 13.04 6.21 2.69
CA ILE A 160 13.36 5.01 1.92
C ILE A 160 13.24 5.43 0.46
N ASP A 161 14.38 5.53 -0.22
CA ASP A 161 14.36 5.39 -1.67
C ASP A 161 13.95 3.95 -1.95
N ASP A 162 12.67 3.76 -2.28
CA ASP A 162 12.07 2.45 -2.48
C ASP A 162 12.89 1.63 -3.47
N GLN A 163 13.39 2.26 -4.54
CA GLN A 163 14.19 1.58 -5.56
C GLN A 163 15.52 1.10 -4.98
N GLN A 164 16.25 1.97 -4.29
CA GLN A 164 17.53 1.60 -3.67
C GLN A 164 17.35 0.51 -2.61
N PHE A 165 16.28 0.60 -1.79
CA PHE A 165 15.99 -0.41 -0.78
C PHE A 165 15.64 -1.77 -1.41
N ILE A 166 14.80 -1.77 -2.46
CA ILE A 166 14.44 -2.96 -3.23
C ILE A 166 15.69 -3.62 -3.81
N GLU A 167 16.56 -2.85 -4.46
CA GLU A 167 17.79 -3.35 -5.08
C GLU A 167 18.73 -3.97 -4.04
N ASN A 168 18.96 -3.29 -2.92
CA ASN A 168 19.92 -3.71 -1.91
C ASN A 168 19.47 -4.90 -1.06
N HIS A 169 18.16 -5.15 -0.94
CA HIS A 169 17.64 -6.10 0.07
C HIS A 169 16.79 -7.23 -0.49
N SER A 170 16.38 -7.19 -1.77
CA SER A 170 15.51 -8.23 -2.37
C SER A 170 16.06 -9.66 -2.27
N GLU A 171 17.39 -9.85 -2.34
CA GLU A 171 18.01 -11.18 -2.20
C GLU A 171 17.83 -11.79 -0.81
N LEU A 172 17.84 -10.98 0.26
CA LEU A 172 17.58 -11.48 1.60
C LEU A 172 16.10 -11.86 1.76
N TYR A 173 15.19 -11.01 1.28
CA TYR A 173 13.76 -11.29 1.35
C TYR A 173 13.42 -12.58 0.59
N SER A 174 13.99 -12.76 -0.61
CA SER A 174 13.84 -14.00 -1.38
C SER A 174 14.35 -15.22 -0.61
N LEU A 175 15.52 -15.10 0.04
CA LEU A 175 16.07 -16.18 0.87
C LEU A 175 15.16 -16.53 2.05
N LEU A 176 14.64 -15.54 2.78
CA LEU A 176 13.73 -15.77 3.91
C LEU A 176 12.41 -16.40 3.45
N ILE A 177 11.90 -15.99 2.29
CA ILE A 177 10.67 -16.54 1.69
C ILE A 177 10.87 -18.01 1.31
N GLU A 178 11.99 -18.34 0.66
CA GLU A 178 12.32 -19.74 0.31
C GLU A 178 12.58 -20.60 1.56
N HIS A 179 13.21 -20.05 2.59
CA HIS A 179 13.40 -20.76 3.86
C HIS A 179 12.05 -21.10 4.53
N ILE A 180 11.09 -20.17 4.51
CA ILE A 180 9.72 -20.42 4.99
C ILE A 180 9.03 -21.47 4.12
N GLU A 181 9.13 -21.36 2.79
CA GLU A 181 8.52 -22.28 1.83
C GLU A 181 8.94 -23.74 2.09
N GLN A 182 10.24 -23.98 2.24
CA GLN A 182 10.80 -25.31 2.51
C GLN A 182 10.31 -25.90 3.84
N SER A 183 9.90 -25.04 4.76
CA SER A 183 9.39 -25.43 6.08
C SER A 183 7.87 -25.66 6.09
N MET A 184 7.17 -25.44 4.98
CA MET A 184 5.72 -25.62 4.88
C MET A 184 5.32 -27.11 4.85
N PRO A 185 4.12 -27.47 5.36
CA PRO A 185 3.70 -28.87 5.51
C PRO A 185 3.75 -29.73 4.24
N GLU A 186 3.54 -29.16 3.05
CA GLU A 186 3.62 -29.92 1.78
C GLU A 186 5.04 -30.38 1.42
N HIS A 187 6.06 -29.71 1.95
CA HIS A 187 7.47 -30.02 1.74
C HIS A 187 8.08 -30.84 2.88
N CYS A 188 7.32 -31.12 3.95
CA CYS A 188 7.77 -31.92 5.08
C CYS A 188 7.18 -33.33 5.03
N GLU A 189 8.02 -34.36 4.86
CA GLU A 189 7.60 -35.77 4.82
C GLU A 189 7.04 -36.28 6.17
N THR A 190 7.31 -35.59 7.27
CA THR A 190 7.08 -36.06 8.65
C THR A 190 5.99 -35.27 9.40
N VAL A 191 4.88 -34.89 8.75
CA VAL A 191 3.73 -34.30 9.45
C VAL A 191 2.95 -35.40 10.18
N ILE A 192 3.43 -35.78 11.36
CA ILE A 192 2.78 -36.78 12.25
C ILE A 192 1.85 -36.09 13.28
N GLU A 193 2.06 -34.79 13.53
CA GLU A 193 1.29 -34.00 14.50
C GLU A 193 -0.03 -33.44 13.93
N LYS A 194 -1.00 -33.15 14.82
CA LYS A 194 -2.26 -32.50 14.42
C LYS A 194 -2.07 -31.08 13.89
N GLU A 195 -1.01 -30.38 14.32
CA GLU A 195 -0.64 -29.03 13.87
C GLU A 195 0.89 -28.93 13.71
N HIS A 196 1.35 -28.38 12.58
CA HIS A 196 2.75 -28.21 12.20
C HIS A 196 3.30 -26.88 12.73
N ASN A 197 4.46 -26.93 13.38
CA ASN A 197 5.18 -25.77 13.90
C ASN A 197 6.31 -25.37 12.95
N LEU A 198 6.33 -24.11 12.49
CA LEU A 198 7.36 -23.60 11.58
C LEU A 198 8.70 -23.31 12.26
N GLY A 199 8.78 -23.37 13.59
CA GLY A 199 9.97 -23.02 14.35
C GLY A 199 10.15 -21.51 14.55
N THR A 200 11.13 -21.16 15.38
CA THR A 200 11.34 -19.78 15.85
C THR A 200 11.86 -18.84 14.77
N ILE A 201 12.76 -19.30 13.89
CA ILE A 201 13.31 -18.48 12.80
C ILE A 201 12.19 -18.11 11.82
N ASN A 202 11.45 -19.08 11.28
CA ASN A 202 10.35 -18.81 10.36
C ASN A 202 9.25 -17.95 10.97
N SER A 203 8.92 -18.15 12.25
CA SER A 203 7.97 -17.28 12.94
C SER A 203 8.44 -15.82 12.99
N ARG A 204 9.74 -15.58 13.15
CA ARG A 204 10.35 -14.24 13.11
C ARG A 204 10.47 -13.70 11.69
N SER A 205 10.81 -14.54 10.71
CA SER A 205 10.82 -14.17 9.30
C SER A 205 9.42 -13.74 8.83
N LEU A 206 8.38 -14.50 9.16
CA LEU A 206 6.98 -14.12 8.91
C LEU A 206 6.61 -12.80 9.60
N SER A 207 7.13 -12.53 10.80
CA SER A 207 6.91 -11.26 11.49
C SER A 207 7.58 -10.09 10.76
N LEU A 208 8.80 -10.29 10.25
CA LEU A 208 9.50 -9.29 9.43
C LEU A 208 8.71 -9.02 8.13
N LEU A 209 8.30 -10.07 7.41
CA LEU A 209 7.48 -9.94 6.19
C LEU A 209 6.15 -9.22 6.46
N TRP A 210 5.49 -9.54 7.57
CA TRP A 210 4.26 -8.89 7.99
C TRP A 210 4.45 -7.39 8.25
N ASN A 211 5.49 -7.00 8.99
CA ASN A 211 5.77 -5.58 9.27
C ASN A 211 6.30 -4.82 8.04
N THR A 212 6.99 -5.52 7.13
CA THR A 212 7.37 -4.98 5.82
C THR A 212 6.12 -4.67 5.00
N ALA A 213 5.20 -5.63 4.89
CA ALA A 213 3.92 -5.44 4.19
C ALA A 213 3.06 -4.35 4.85
N ASP A 214 3.17 -4.19 6.17
CA ASP A 214 2.46 -3.12 6.88
C ASP A 214 2.90 -1.72 6.43
N ARG A 215 4.12 -1.58 5.93
CA ARG A 215 4.59 -0.37 5.25
C ARG A 215 4.25 -0.51 3.77
N THR A 216 3.12 0.02 3.35
CA THR A 216 2.61 -0.15 1.97
C THR A 216 3.62 0.28 0.89
N VAL A 217 4.44 1.30 1.13
CA VAL A 217 5.52 1.69 0.19
C VAL A 217 6.58 0.61 -0.02
N LEU A 218 6.71 -0.33 0.92
CA LEU A 218 7.62 -1.49 0.83
C LEU A 218 6.94 -2.73 0.24
N VAL A 219 5.68 -2.68 -0.16
CA VAL A 219 5.05 -3.81 -0.87
C VAL A 219 5.80 -4.17 -2.17
N PRO A 220 6.33 -3.23 -2.97
CA PRO A 220 7.09 -3.56 -4.18
C PRO A 220 8.29 -4.52 -3.96
N ILE A 221 9.05 -4.44 -2.86
CA ILE A 221 10.12 -5.42 -2.58
C ILE A 221 9.54 -6.83 -2.39
N LEU A 222 8.36 -6.95 -1.76
CA LEU A 222 7.70 -8.22 -1.52
C LEU A 222 7.13 -8.82 -2.81
N LEU A 223 6.60 -7.98 -3.70
CA LEU A 223 6.14 -8.42 -5.02
C LEU A 223 7.30 -8.90 -5.89
N LYS A 224 8.44 -8.18 -5.88
CA LYS A 224 9.66 -8.59 -6.58
C LYS A 224 10.17 -9.97 -6.12
N CYS A 225 9.94 -10.32 -4.85
CA CYS A 225 10.37 -11.60 -4.27
C CYS A 225 9.27 -12.68 -4.30
N ASP A 226 8.26 -12.55 -5.18
CA ASP A 226 7.17 -13.52 -5.37
C ASP A 226 6.34 -13.84 -4.10
N LEU A 227 6.35 -12.97 -3.08
CA LEU A 227 5.67 -13.24 -1.81
C LEU A 227 4.17 -13.44 -2.01
N ALA A 228 3.53 -12.69 -2.92
CA ALA A 228 2.09 -12.82 -3.19
C ALA A 228 1.71 -14.24 -3.63
N LYS A 229 2.52 -14.87 -4.49
CA LYS A 229 2.34 -16.27 -4.91
C LYS A 229 2.54 -17.22 -3.73
N LYS A 230 3.65 -17.07 -3.00
CA LYS A 230 4.06 -17.95 -1.91
C LYS A 230 3.06 -17.92 -0.75
N VAL A 231 2.67 -16.73 -0.30
CA VAL A 231 1.69 -16.57 0.80
C VAL A 231 0.32 -17.15 0.46
N MET A 232 -0.09 -17.14 -0.82
CA MET A 232 -1.32 -17.83 -1.26
C MET A 232 -1.19 -19.35 -1.17
N GLY A 233 -0.03 -19.92 -1.49
CA GLY A 233 0.27 -21.34 -1.26
C GLY A 233 0.24 -21.69 0.23
N TRP A 234 0.87 -20.86 1.07
CA TRP A 234 0.91 -21.04 2.52
C TRP A 234 -0.49 -20.95 3.16
N LEU A 235 -1.30 -20.00 2.71
CA LEU A 235 -2.67 -19.81 3.21
C LEU A 235 -3.55 -21.03 2.91
N ALA A 236 -3.37 -21.69 1.77
CA ALA A 236 -4.12 -22.91 1.42
C ALA A 236 -3.81 -24.09 2.37
N GLN A 237 -2.63 -24.07 3.02
CA GLN A 237 -2.20 -25.10 3.97
C GLN A 237 -2.44 -24.71 5.43
N SER A 238 -3.00 -23.52 5.68
CA SER A 238 -3.02 -22.90 7.00
C SER A 238 -3.71 -23.74 8.08
N ALA A 239 -4.65 -24.60 7.70
CA ALA A 239 -5.35 -25.53 8.58
C ALA A 239 -4.39 -26.51 9.28
N LYS A 240 -3.26 -26.82 8.64
CA LYS A 240 -2.21 -27.68 9.18
C LYS A 240 -1.23 -26.93 10.06
N LEU A 241 -1.25 -25.60 10.11
CA LEU A 241 -0.30 -24.80 10.89
C LEU A 241 -0.85 -24.49 12.28
N THR A 242 0.05 -24.38 13.25
CA THR A 242 -0.24 -23.77 14.56
C THR A 242 -0.74 -22.33 14.40
N ASP A 243 -1.42 -21.79 15.41
CA ASP A 243 -1.91 -20.39 15.39
C ASP A 243 -0.80 -19.37 15.13
N THR A 244 0.40 -19.60 15.69
CA THR A 244 1.55 -18.70 15.52
C THR A 244 2.04 -18.67 14.07
N GLY A 245 2.00 -19.79 13.36
CA GLY A 245 2.32 -19.85 11.92
C GLY A 245 1.18 -19.33 11.03
N ARG A 246 -0.07 -19.54 11.46
CA ARG A 246 -1.27 -19.17 10.71
C ARG A 246 -1.57 -17.68 10.72
N ARG A 247 -1.50 -17.05 11.89
CA ARG A 247 -1.94 -15.67 12.10
C ARG A 247 -1.23 -14.64 11.20
N PRO A 248 0.09 -14.68 11.01
CA PRO A 248 0.78 -13.72 10.14
C PRO A 248 0.33 -13.79 8.69
N LEU A 249 -0.09 -14.96 8.19
CA LEU A 249 -0.42 -15.15 6.77
C LEU A 249 -1.56 -14.23 6.32
N ILE A 250 -2.70 -14.25 7.03
CA ILE A 250 -3.84 -13.41 6.63
C ILE A 250 -3.55 -11.92 6.82
N SER A 251 -2.71 -11.55 7.79
CA SER A 251 -2.29 -10.17 8.00
C SER A 251 -1.33 -9.69 6.91
N ILE A 252 -0.42 -10.54 6.42
CA ILE A 252 0.43 -10.26 5.25
C ILE A 252 -0.45 -10.03 4.03
N VAL A 253 -1.43 -10.91 3.79
CA VAL A 253 -2.35 -10.80 2.65
C VAL A 253 -3.16 -9.50 2.70
N HIS A 254 -3.76 -9.18 3.85
CA HIS A 254 -4.46 -7.91 4.06
C HIS A 254 -3.53 -6.72 3.77
N ASN A 255 -2.31 -6.75 4.30
CA ASN A 255 -1.39 -5.63 4.19
C ASN A 255 -0.90 -5.41 2.75
N ILE A 256 -0.60 -6.49 2.01
CA ILE A 256 -0.29 -6.45 0.58
C ILE A 256 -1.49 -5.93 -0.22
N ALA A 257 -2.71 -6.35 0.10
CA ALA A 257 -3.93 -5.93 -0.60
C ALA A 257 -4.30 -4.45 -0.41
N ARG A 258 -3.66 -3.72 0.52
CA ARG A 258 -3.78 -2.26 0.63
C ARG A 258 -3.01 -1.52 -0.46
N HIS A 259 -2.05 -2.18 -1.10
CA HIS A 259 -1.36 -1.68 -2.29
C HIS A 259 -2.05 -2.23 -3.53
N ASP A 260 -2.30 -1.39 -4.55
CA ASP A 260 -3.10 -1.80 -5.71
C ASP A 260 -2.39 -2.88 -6.53
N ASP A 261 -1.09 -2.71 -6.81
CA ASP A 261 -0.30 -3.77 -7.47
C ASP A 261 -0.24 -5.06 -6.63
N GLY A 262 -0.30 -4.94 -5.31
CA GLY A 262 -0.36 -6.07 -4.41
C GLY A 262 -1.70 -6.80 -4.48
N ALA A 263 -2.81 -6.07 -4.54
CA ALA A 263 -4.14 -6.63 -4.75
C ALA A 263 -4.26 -7.31 -6.12
N ASP A 264 -3.73 -6.69 -7.17
CA ASP A 264 -3.69 -7.26 -8.52
C ASP A 264 -2.90 -8.56 -8.55
N GLU A 265 -1.70 -8.57 -7.96
CA GLU A 265 -0.84 -9.77 -7.91
C GLU A 265 -1.47 -10.91 -7.09
N LEU A 266 -2.04 -10.61 -5.93
CA LEU A 266 -2.78 -11.59 -5.11
C LEU A 266 -3.94 -12.22 -5.90
N ASN A 267 -4.69 -11.41 -6.66
CA ASN A 267 -5.83 -11.88 -7.45
C ASN A 267 -5.41 -12.82 -8.60
N LYS A 268 -4.21 -12.67 -9.19
CA LYS A 268 -3.67 -13.63 -10.17
C LYS A 268 -3.58 -15.06 -9.61
N TYR A 269 -3.44 -15.19 -8.29
CA TYR A 269 -3.35 -16.47 -7.59
C TYR A 269 -4.66 -16.88 -6.88
N GLY A 270 -5.81 -16.30 -7.25
CA GLY A 270 -7.12 -16.70 -6.75
C GLY A 270 -7.32 -16.42 -5.26
N ALA A 271 -6.85 -15.26 -4.78
CA ALA A 271 -6.86 -14.91 -3.36
C ALA A 271 -8.24 -14.95 -2.71
N ILE A 272 -9.29 -14.47 -3.41
CA ILE A 272 -10.66 -14.43 -2.86
C ILE A 272 -11.14 -15.81 -2.41
N ASP A 273 -10.97 -16.83 -3.25
CA ASP A 273 -11.43 -18.18 -2.94
C ASP A 273 -10.63 -18.80 -1.79
N LYS A 274 -9.31 -18.62 -1.79
CA LYS A 274 -8.43 -19.10 -0.72
C LYS A 274 -8.74 -18.44 0.63
N ILE A 275 -9.03 -17.14 0.65
CA ILE A 275 -9.41 -16.43 1.88
C ILE A 275 -10.79 -16.89 2.36
N LYS A 276 -11.74 -17.16 1.45
CA LYS A 276 -13.05 -17.74 1.81
C LYS A 276 -12.90 -19.13 2.44
N GLU A 277 -11.98 -19.95 1.95
CA GLU A 277 -11.64 -21.25 2.56
C GLU A 277 -10.99 -21.09 3.94
N TYR A 278 -9.98 -20.22 4.04
CA TYR A 278 -9.33 -19.87 5.31
C TYR A 278 -10.35 -19.47 6.38
N LYS A 279 -11.30 -18.61 6.02
CA LYS A 279 -12.38 -18.13 6.91
C LYS A 279 -13.24 -19.26 7.46
N LYS A 280 -13.56 -20.29 6.66
CA LYS A 280 -14.39 -21.43 7.08
C LYS A 280 -13.70 -22.27 8.16
N ILE A 281 -12.37 -22.36 8.11
CA ILE A 281 -11.59 -23.29 8.93
C ILE A 281 -11.07 -22.64 10.22
N THR A 282 -10.84 -21.33 10.20
CA THR A 282 -10.01 -20.68 11.23
C THR A 282 -10.77 -19.72 12.15
N LEU A 283 -11.93 -19.20 11.73
CA LEU A 283 -12.51 -18.04 12.39
C LEU A 283 -13.73 -18.37 13.25
N GLU A 284 -13.57 -18.25 14.57
CA GLU A 284 -14.67 -18.02 15.50
C GLU A 284 -15.15 -16.56 15.40
N LYS A 285 -16.44 -16.31 15.72
CA LYS A 285 -17.11 -15.02 15.43
C LYS A 285 -16.51 -13.78 16.12
N THR A 286 -15.68 -13.94 17.15
CA THR A 286 -15.17 -12.85 18.00
C THR A 286 -13.68 -12.54 17.81
N ASP A 287 -13.03 -13.14 16.80
CA ASP A 287 -11.60 -12.95 16.60
C ASP A 287 -11.28 -11.69 15.77
N SER A 288 -10.30 -10.89 16.20
CA SER A 288 -9.71 -9.79 15.42
C SER A 288 -9.26 -10.19 14.00
N ARG A 289 -8.92 -11.47 13.80
CA ARG A 289 -8.61 -12.07 12.50
C ARG A 289 -9.82 -12.06 11.55
N VAL A 290 -11.05 -12.05 12.08
CA VAL A 290 -12.28 -11.89 11.28
C VAL A 290 -12.22 -10.56 10.54
N LEU A 291 -12.00 -9.45 11.23
CA LEU A 291 -11.95 -8.12 10.61
C LEU A 291 -10.85 -8.02 9.56
N THR A 292 -9.65 -8.52 9.88
CA THR A 292 -8.52 -8.58 8.92
C THR A 292 -8.90 -9.33 7.64
N THR A 293 -9.56 -10.49 7.80
CA THR A 293 -10.00 -11.34 6.68
C THR A 293 -11.04 -10.64 5.83
N LEU A 294 -12.00 -9.94 6.45
CA LEU A 294 -13.07 -9.23 5.74
C LEU A 294 -12.55 -7.99 5.01
N MET A 295 -11.64 -7.24 5.61
CA MET A 295 -10.95 -6.13 4.94
C MET A 295 -10.13 -6.63 3.75
N ALA A 296 -9.39 -7.74 3.90
CA ALA A 296 -8.67 -8.35 2.77
C ALA A 296 -9.63 -8.74 1.64
N LEU A 297 -10.77 -9.39 1.96
CA LEU A 297 -11.78 -9.74 0.95
C LEU A 297 -12.35 -8.49 0.26
N ALA A 298 -12.67 -7.43 1.01
CA ALA A 298 -13.16 -6.18 0.45
C ALA A 298 -12.14 -5.54 -0.50
N LEU A 299 -10.87 -5.46 -0.07
CA LEU A 299 -9.78 -4.90 -0.86
C LEU A 299 -9.50 -5.70 -2.14
N LEU A 300 -9.73 -7.01 -2.14
CA LEU A 300 -9.48 -7.87 -3.31
C LEU A 300 -10.70 -8.02 -4.24
N SER A 301 -11.90 -7.65 -3.78
CA SER A 301 -13.13 -7.91 -4.51
C SER A 301 -13.26 -7.06 -5.77
N THR A 302 -13.53 -7.70 -6.90
CA THR A 302 -13.88 -7.03 -8.15
C THR A 302 -15.38 -6.65 -8.15
N PRO A 303 -15.83 -5.72 -9.01
CA PRO A 303 -17.25 -5.41 -9.19
C PRO A 303 -18.12 -6.64 -9.48
N GLU A 304 -17.60 -7.61 -10.21
CA GLU A 304 -18.30 -8.85 -10.57
C GLU A 304 -18.52 -9.73 -9.34
N GLU A 305 -17.49 -9.88 -8.50
CA GLU A 305 -17.56 -10.59 -7.23
C GLU A 305 -18.53 -9.91 -6.26
N LEU A 306 -18.51 -8.58 -6.17
CA LEU A 306 -19.42 -7.80 -5.33
C LEU A 306 -20.88 -7.95 -5.77
N LYS A 307 -21.14 -8.03 -7.09
CA LYS A 307 -22.47 -8.33 -7.64
C LYS A 307 -22.95 -9.73 -7.31
N ARG A 308 -22.04 -10.70 -7.30
CA ARG A 308 -22.36 -12.12 -7.06
C ARG A 308 -22.65 -12.39 -5.59
N ASP A 309 -21.92 -11.78 -4.66
CA ASP A 309 -22.00 -12.03 -3.21
C ASP A 309 -22.50 -10.81 -2.41
N LYS A 310 -23.66 -10.27 -2.78
CA LYS A 310 -24.25 -9.09 -2.13
C LYS A 310 -24.43 -9.27 -0.62
N LYS A 311 -24.94 -10.43 -0.19
CA LYS A 311 -25.22 -10.70 1.23
C LYS A 311 -23.92 -10.77 2.04
N GLY A 312 -22.89 -11.46 1.52
CA GLY A 312 -21.58 -11.50 2.15
C GLY A 312 -20.97 -10.10 2.28
N MET A 313 -21.11 -9.29 1.22
CA MET A 313 -20.58 -7.93 1.23
C MET A 313 -21.31 -7.01 2.21
N ASN A 314 -22.63 -7.09 2.32
CA ASN A 314 -23.39 -6.31 3.30
C ASN A 314 -22.91 -6.57 4.74
N ILE A 315 -22.61 -7.83 5.07
CA ILE A 315 -22.04 -8.19 6.39
C ILE A 315 -20.68 -7.50 6.59
N VAL A 316 -19.84 -7.46 5.57
CA VAL A 316 -18.54 -6.77 5.63
C VAL A 316 -18.76 -5.27 5.84
N LEU A 317 -19.63 -4.63 5.06
CA LEU A 317 -19.94 -3.20 5.16
C LEU A 317 -20.50 -2.82 6.55
N ASN A 318 -21.40 -3.64 7.10
CA ASN A 318 -21.93 -3.45 8.46
C ASN A 318 -20.79 -3.44 9.50
N GLN A 319 -19.87 -4.40 9.39
CA GLN A 319 -18.75 -4.51 10.32
C GLN A 319 -17.71 -3.40 10.14
N LEU A 320 -17.47 -2.93 8.91
CA LEU A 320 -16.59 -1.80 8.64
C LEU A 320 -17.16 -0.52 9.26
N LEU A 321 -18.44 -0.22 9.03
CA LEU A 321 -19.07 0.97 9.61
C LEU A 321 -19.14 0.86 11.14
N GLN A 322 -19.45 -0.31 11.70
CA GLN A 322 -19.42 -0.54 13.14
C GLN A 322 -18.02 -0.30 13.72
N LEU A 323 -16.97 -0.76 13.05
CA LEU A 323 -15.59 -0.52 13.47
C LEU A 323 -15.24 0.97 13.47
N VAL A 324 -15.71 1.73 12.47
CA VAL A 324 -15.55 3.21 12.44
C VAL A 324 -16.27 3.84 13.63
N ILE A 325 -17.53 3.47 13.88
CA ILE A 325 -18.34 3.98 14.99
C ILE A 325 -17.64 3.71 16.34
N ASP A 326 -17.12 2.51 16.54
CA ASP A 326 -16.50 2.13 17.81
C ASP A 326 -15.10 2.71 17.99
N ALA A 327 -14.32 2.80 16.91
CA ALA A 327 -13.03 3.48 16.93
C ALA A 327 -13.21 4.97 17.26
N ALA A 328 -14.20 5.65 16.67
CA ALA A 328 -14.49 7.06 16.90
C ALA A 328 -14.80 7.41 18.37
N LYS A 329 -15.26 6.43 19.17
CA LYS A 329 -15.54 6.60 20.60
C LYS A 329 -14.31 6.44 21.50
N GLY A 330 -13.21 5.88 20.99
CA GLY A 330 -12.02 5.57 21.77
C GLY A 330 -11.01 6.72 21.82
N ASP A 331 -10.26 6.83 22.93
CA ASP A 331 -9.30 7.93 23.21
C ASP A 331 -8.14 8.07 22.19
N ARG A 332 -7.99 7.10 21.28
CA ARG A 332 -6.96 7.09 20.21
C ARG A 332 -7.51 6.69 18.85
N TYR A 333 -8.82 6.83 18.64
CA TYR A 333 -9.47 6.45 17.38
C TYR A 333 -9.16 5.00 16.95
N ARG A 334 -9.12 4.09 17.94
CA ARG A 334 -8.70 2.70 17.75
C ARG A 334 -9.71 1.72 18.34
N ARG A 335 -9.94 0.62 17.63
CA ARG A 335 -10.74 -0.51 18.10
C ARG A 335 -10.18 -1.82 17.56
N ASP A 336 -10.13 -2.85 18.41
CA ASP A 336 -9.67 -4.20 18.05
C ASP A 336 -8.31 -4.26 17.32
N GLY A 337 -7.41 -3.32 17.68
CA GLY A 337 -6.06 -3.20 17.11
C GLY A 337 -5.96 -2.26 15.90
N PHE A 338 -7.08 -1.89 15.28
CA PHE A 338 -7.13 -1.02 14.10
C PHE A 338 -7.35 0.43 14.48
N HIS A 339 -6.68 1.36 13.79
CA HIS A 339 -7.06 2.77 13.82
C HIS A 339 -8.25 3.00 12.88
N VAL A 340 -8.97 4.11 13.03
CA VAL A 340 -10.14 4.43 12.21
C VAL A 340 -9.79 4.60 10.72
N SER A 341 -8.53 4.94 10.42
CA SER A 341 -7.99 5.05 9.06
C SER A 341 -8.19 3.78 8.24
N GLU A 342 -7.98 2.61 8.84
CA GLU A 342 -7.98 1.33 8.13
C GLU A 342 -9.36 1.00 7.53
N PRO A 343 -10.46 0.92 8.30
CA PRO A 343 -11.78 0.68 7.72
C PRO A 343 -12.23 1.82 6.79
N LEU A 344 -11.87 3.08 7.06
CA LEU A 344 -12.19 4.20 6.16
C LEU A 344 -11.52 4.03 4.80
N GLY A 345 -10.25 3.61 4.77
CA GLY A 345 -9.53 3.35 3.53
C GLY A 345 -10.16 2.23 2.69
N VAL A 346 -10.63 1.17 3.35
CA VAL A 346 -11.37 0.09 2.69
C VAL A 346 -12.70 0.61 2.13
N LEU A 347 -13.45 1.40 2.89
CA LEU A 347 -14.73 1.99 2.43
C LEU A 347 -14.54 2.88 1.20
N VAL A 348 -13.48 3.67 1.13
CA VAL A 348 -13.17 4.48 -0.07
C VAL A 348 -13.06 3.60 -1.31
N LYS A 349 -12.28 2.51 -1.25
CA LYS A 349 -12.16 1.58 -2.38
C LYS A 349 -13.52 1.00 -2.76
N MET A 350 -14.28 0.55 -1.78
CA MET A 350 -15.60 -0.05 -2.00
C MET A 350 -16.56 0.90 -2.73
N PHE A 351 -16.61 2.18 -2.31
CA PHE A 351 -17.50 3.19 -2.88
C PHE A 351 -17.16 3.57 -4.32
N VAL A 352 -15.88 3.43 -4.70
CA VAL A 352 -15.43 3.64 -6.09
C VAL A 352 -15.76 2.44 -6.96
N VAL A 353 -15.41 1.24 -6.49
CA VAL A 353 -15.52 -0.01 -7.26
C VAL A 353 -16.98 -0.40 -7.52
N GLU A 354 -17.87 -0.17 -6.53
CA GLU A 354 -19.29 -0.49 -6.66
C GLU A 354 -20.17 0.54 -5.95
N GLU A 355 -20.82 1.37 -6.75
CA GLU A 355 -21.64 2.51 -6.31
C GLU A 355 -22.74 2.16 -5.30
N ARG A 356 -23.36 0.97 -5.42
CA ARG A 356 -24.40 0.52 -4.47
C ARG A 356 -23.88 0.29 -3.05
N THR A 357 -22.57 0.12 -2.87
CA THR A 357 -21.99 -0.05 -1.54
C THR A 357 -22.04 1.24 -0.73
N LEU A 358 -21.91 2.40 -1.40
CA LEU A 358 -22.08 3.71 -0.77
C LEU A 358 -23.50 3.88 -0.24
N ASP A 359 -24.49 3.68 -1.12
CA ASP A 359 -25.90 3.77 -0.76
C ASP A 359 -26.26 2.80 0.37
N TYR A 360 -25.77 1.56 0.31
CA TYR A 360 -25.96 0.61 1.39
C TYR A 360 -25.37 1.10 2.72
N VAL A 361 -24.14 1.63 2.73
CA VAL A 361 -23.50 2.10 3.96
C VAL A 361 -24.23 3.29 4.56
N LEU A 362 -24.69 4.24 3.73
CA LEU A 362 -25.39 5.43 4.20
C LEU A 362 -26.81 5.12 4.67
N CYS A 363 -27.54 4.23 3.99
CA CYS A 363 -28.98 4.09 4.17
C CYS A 363 -29.43 2.78 4.82
N HIS A 364 -28.59 1.73 4.80
CA HIS A 364 -29.03 0.36 5.07
C HIS A 364 -28.09 -0.45 5.97
N ALA A 365 -26.97 0.13 6.42
CA ALA A 365 -26.01 -0.58 7.25
C ALA A 365 -26.62 -0.94 8.62
N GLU A 366 -26.47 -2.20 9.01
CA GLU A 366 -26.95 -2.71 10.30
C GLU A 366 -25.88 -2.46 11.37
N THR A 367 -25.95 -1.32 12.05
CA THR A 367 -25.01 -0.91 13.11
C THR A 367 -25.68 -0.74 14.47
N HIS A 368 -24.87 -0.66 15.52
CA HIS A 368 -25.26 -0.38 16.89
C HIS A 368 -24.44 0.80 17.46
N PRO A 369 -25.06 1.97 17.70
CA PRO A 369 -26.46 2.29 17.46
C PRO A 369 -26.86 2.22 15.96
N PRO A 370 -28.16 2.04 15.64
CA PRO A 370 -28.64 2.09 14.27
C PRO A 370 -28.21 3.39 13.59
N SER A 371 -27.71 3.28 12.37
CA SER A 371 -27.31 4.41 11.54
C SER A 371 -28.32 4.62 10.42
N ASP A 372 -28.40 5.87 10.00
CA ASP A 372 -29.15 6.37 8.84
C ASP A 372 -28.26 7.37 8.09
N ILE A 373 -28.77 7.92 7.00
CA ILE A 373 -27.99 8.84 6.16
C ILE A 373 -27.45 10.03 6.97
N HIS A 374 -28.30 10.65 7.79
CA HIS A 374 -27.93 11.84 8.57
C HIS A 374 -26.88 11.53 9.62
N SER A 375 -27.06 10.46 10.40
CA SER A 375 -26.13 10.06 11.44
C SER A 375 -24.80 9.55 10.89
N THR A 376 -24.81 8.89 9.73
CA THR A 376 -23.59 8.41 9.05
C THR A 376 -22.79 9.57 8.47
N ILE A 377 -23.45 10.51 7.76
CA ILE A 377 -22.81 11.73 7.26
C ILE A 377 -22.24 12.56 8.43
N ARG A 378 -23.01 12.73 9.51
CA ARG A 378 -22.55 13.44 10.71
C ARG A 378 -21.35 12.76 11.37
N LEU A 379 -21.31 11.42 11.42
CA LEU A 379 -20.15 10.68 11.93
C LEU A 379 -18.91 11.01 11.11
N PHE A 380 -18.99 10.91 9.78
CA PHE A 380 -17.86 11.24 8.91
C PHE A 380 -17.46 12.71 9.01
N ALA A 381 -18.42 13.64 9.10
CA ALA A 381 -18.14 15.07 9.28
C ALA A 381 -17.43 15.34 10.60
N SER A 382 -17.89 14.72 11.70
CA SER A 382 -17.26 14.88 13.03
C SER A 382 -15.82 14.39 13.06
N LEU A 383 -15.52 13.30 12.35
CA LEU A 383 -14.16 12.82 12.18
C LEU A 383 -13.35 13.77 11.28
N LEU A 384 -13.95 14.30 10.21
CA LEU A 384 -13.26 15.24 9.32
C LEU A 384 -12.86 16.50 10.11
N PHE A 385 -13.76 17.06 10.91
CA PHE A 385 -13.47 18.21 11.78
C PHE A 385 -12.34 17.91 12.75
N LYS A 386 -12.33 16.71 13.32
CA LYS A 386 -11.27 16.29 14.24
C LYS A 386 -9.90 16.24 13.58
N PHE A 387 -9.82 15.79 12.33
CA PHE A 387 -8.58 15.57 11.60
C PHE A 387 -8.26 16.65 10.56
N ALA A 388 -9.03 17.75 10.49
CA ALA A 388 -8.85 18.82 9.51
C ALA A 388 -7.44 19.45 9.57
N ASP A 389 -6.84 19.49 10.76
CA ASP A 389 -5.49 20.01 10.99
C ASP A 389 -4.38 18.94 10.91
N ALA A 390 -4.69 17.70 10.50
CA ALA A 390 -3.73 16.59 10.51
C ALA A 390 -2.48 16.86 9.65
N LEU A 391 -2.60 17.67 8.61
CA LEU A 391 -1.48 18.08 7.75
C LEU A 391 -0.44 18.96 8.48
N LYS A 392 -0.81 19.63 9.59
CA LYS A 392 0.14 20.40 10.40
C LYS A 392 1.04 19.51 11.26
N GLY A 393 0.64 18.25 11.47
CA GLY A 393 1.36 17.27 12.26
C GLY A 393 2.15 16.28 11.42
N THR A 394 2.75 15.29 12.10
CA THR A 394 3.50 14.19 11.48
C THR A 394 2.83 12.82 11.70
N ASP A 395 1.66 12.78 12.35
CA ASP A 395 0.92 11.53 12.55
C ASP A 395 0.22 11.11 11.26
N ARG A 396 0.77 10.06 10.66
CA ARG A 396 0.33 9.54 9.36
C ARG A 396 -1.04 8.90 9.40
N LEU A 397 -1.43 8.32 10.52
CA LEU A 397 -2.74 7.72 10.63
C LEU A 397 -3.81 8.81 10.64
N GLU A 398 -3.52 9.96 11.25
CA GLU A 398 -4.37 11.14 11.20
C GLU A 398 -4.44 11.73 9.77
N GLN A 399 -3.28 11.88 9.11
CA GLN A 399 -3.21 12.37 7.72
C GLN A 399 -3.97 11.45 6.75
N PHE A 400 -3.77 10.14 6.83
CA PHE A 400 -4.52 9.17 6.02
C PHE A 400 -6.02 9.20 6.33
N THR A 401 -6.40 9.40 7.60
CA THR A 401 -7.82 9.52 8.00
C THR A 401 -8.47 10.74 7.34
N LEU A 402 -7.82 11.91 7.37
CA LEU A 402 -8.30 13.11 6.67
C LEU A 402 -8.52 12.84 5.18
N ILE A 403 -7.52 12.25 4.53
CA ILE A 403 -7.57 11.94 3.08
C ILE A 403 -8.70 10.96 2.77
N ALA A 404 -8.84 9.89 3.55
CA ALA A 404 -9.89 8.91 3.37
C ALA A 404 -11.28 9.55 3.52
N LEU A 405 -11.48 10.43 4.51
CA LEU A 405 -12.75 11.12 4.74
C LEU A 405 -13.11 12.08 3.60
N LEU A 406 -12.17 12.89 3.12
CA LEU A 406 -12.41 13.74 1.94
C LEU A 406 -12.78 12.89 0.71
N ASN A 407 -12.09 11.77 0.54
CA ASN A 407 -12.40 10.84 -0.52
C ASN A 407 -13.78 10.17 -0.36
N ILE A 408 -14.24 9.90 0.87
CA ILE A 408 -15.61 9.45 1.13
C ILE A 408 -16.60 10.55 0.74
N PHE A 409 -16.41 11.78 1.21
CA PHE A 409 -17.28 12.91 0.88
C PHE A 409 -17.34 13.20 -0.63
N TRP A 410 -16.23 13.03 -1.33
CA TRP A 410 -16.22 13.14 -2.79
C TRP A 410 -17.04 12.02 -3.45
N SER A 411 -17.00 10.81 -2.89
CA SER A 411 -17.87 9.71 -3.36
C SER A 411 -19.35 10.05 -3.15
N ILE A 412 -19.69 10.65 -2.00
CA ILE A 412 -21.05 11.12 -1.70
C ILE A 412 -21.48 12.22 -2.66
N SER A 413 -20.60 13.19 -2.96
CA SER A 413 -20.94 14.33 -3.81
C SER A 413 -21.16 13.97 -5.28
N PHE A 414 -20.76 12.78 -5.74
CA PHE A 414 -21.15 12.27 -7.05
C PHE A 414 -22.63 11.88 -7.13
N GLN A 415 -23.32 11.71 -6.01
CA GLN A 415 -24.74 11.34 -5.94
C GLN A 415 -25.60 12.58 -5.69
N GLU A 416 -26.35 13.01 -6.69
CA GLU A 416 -27.26 14.16 -6.58
C GLU A 416 -28.26 14.00 -5.42
N ILE A 417 -28.71 12.76 -5.16
CA ILE A 417 -29.65 12.44 -4.09
C ILE A 417 -29.13 12.78 -2.68
N TYR A 418 -27.82 12.95 -2.49
CA TYR A 418 -27.22 13.29 -1.20
C TYR A 418 -26.68 14.73 -1.14
N ALA A 419 -26.76 15.49 -2.24
CA ALA A 419 -26.19 16.83 -2.31
C ALA A 419 -26.81 17.78 -1.27
N SER A 420 -28.13 17.69 -1.04
CA SER A 420 -28.82 18.54 -0.06
C SER A 420 -28.33 18.32 1.38
N GLU A 421 -28.01 17.08 1.74
CA GLU A 421 -27.47 16.75 3.08
C GLU A 421 -26.10 17.41 3.29
N LEU A 422 -25.25 17.41 2.26
CA LEU A 422 -23.93 18.03 2.34
C LEU A 422 -24.00 19.56 2.36
N ILE A 423 -24.86 20.17 1.52
CA ILE A 423 -25.00 21.63 1.39
C ILE A 423 -25.60 22.26 2.67
N GLN A 424 -26.47 21.54 3.38
CA GLN A 424 -27.06 22.02 4.63
C GLN A 424 -26.06 22.09 5.79
N ASP A 425 -24.96 21.32 5.73
CA ASP A 425 -23.90 21.36 6.74
C ASP A 425 -22.88 22.47 6.43
N GLN A 426 -23.17 23.67 6.93
CA GLN A 426 -22.31 24.85 6.72
C GLN A 426 -20.90 24.67 7.32
N GLU A 427 -20.77 23.95 8.43
CA GLU A 427 -19.46 23.71 9.05
C GLU A 427 -18.60 22.79 8.18
N LEU A 428 -19.22 21.76 7.58
CA LEU A 428 -18.60 20.89 6.58
C LEU A 428 -18.08 21.67 5.38
N ILE A 429 -18.92 22.50 4.76
CA ILE A 429 -18.54 23.28 3.58
C ILE A 429 -17.38 24.24 3.89
N VAL A 430 -17.47 24.99 4.99
CA VAL A 430 -16.41 25.92 5.41
C VAL A 430 -15.10 25.18 5.71
N THR A 431 -15.18 23.98 6.29
CA THR A 431 -13.99 23.16 6.57
C THR A 431 -13.32 22.71 5.27
N ILE A 432 -14.10 22.25 4.29
CA ILE A 432 -13.58 21.82 2.98
C ILE A 432 -12.98 23.01 2.21
N GLN A 433 -13.61 24.19 2.25
CA GLN A 433 -13.07 25.41 1.64
C GLN A 433 -11.70 25.80 2.23
N LYS A 434 -11.56 25.77 3.56
CA LYS A 434 -10.26 26.03 4.22
C LYS A 434 -9.16 25.04 3.83
N LEU A 435 -9.52 23.78 3.54
CA LEU A 435 -8.57 22.76 3.11
C LEU A 435 -8.08 22.99 1.67
N VAL A 436 -8.91 23.61 0.82
CA VAL A 436 -8.51 24.07 -0.52
C VAL A 436 -7.54 25.24 -0.44
N GLU A 437 -7.84 26.24 0.40
CA GLU A 437 -7.03 27.46 0.57
C GLU A 437 -5.67 27.22 1.26
N ASN A 438 -5.42 26.02 1.79
CA ASN A 438 -4.21 25.72 2.53
C ASN A 438 -3.11 25.17 1.60
N ASP A 439 -2.06 25.96 1.39
CA ASP A 439 -0.90 25.60 0.55
C ASP A 439 -0.10 24.39 1.07
N GLN A 440 -0.28 23.99 2.33
CA GLN A 440 0.38 22.79 2.89
C GLN A 440 -0.11 21.47 2.27
N GLY A 441 -1.14 21.49 1.42
CA GLY A 441 -1.78 20.28 0.88
C GLY A 441 -1.04 19.55 -0.24
N GLU A 442 -0.06 20.17 -0.91
CA GLU A 442 0.66 19.54 -2.04
C GLU A 442 1.88 18.70 -1.64
N GLU A 443 2.53 19.00 -0.51
CA GLU A 443 3.82 18.39 -0.15
C GLU A 443 3.71 17.16 0.80
N ILE A 444 2.52 16.81 1.30
CA ILE A 444 2.39 15.91 2.47
C ILE A 444 1.69 14.59 2.10
N LEU A 445 2.26 13.87 1.14
CA LEU A 445 1.92 12.47 0.94
C LEU A 445 3.18 11.62 0.80
N GLU A 446 3.90 11.49 1.92
CA GLU A 446 4.98 10.50 2.03
C GLU A 446 4.46 9.05 1.95
N GLN A 447 3.15 8.81 2.07
CA GLN A 447 2.55 7.49 2.10
C GLN A 447 2.03 7.04 0.73
N TYR A 448 1.97 5.73 0.51
CA TYR A 448 1.31 5.15 -0.65
C TYR A 448 -0.13 5.66 -0.77
N LYS A 449 -0.47 6.22 -1.94
CA LYS A 449 -1.81 6.68 -2.30
C LYS A 449 -2.49 5.63 -3.19
N PRO A 450 -3.57 4.95 -2.73
CA PRO A 450 -4.29 4.01 -3.56
C PRO A 450 -4.93 4.66 -4.80
N ARG A 451 -5.11 3.91 -5.90
CA ARG A 451 -5.76 4.36 -7.16
C ARG A 451 -7.15 4.95 -6.94
N SER A 452 -7.86 4.47 -5.91
CA SER A 452 -9.20 4.96 -5.51
C SER A 452 -9.21 6.28 -4.73
N MET A 453 -8.04 6.85 -4.43
CA MET A 453 -7.88 8.05 -3.60
C MET A 453 -7.11 9.15 -4.32
N GLU A 454 -7.52 10.40 -4.06
CA GLU A 454 -6.71 11.57 -4.36
C GLU A 454 -6.24 12.31 -3.10
N GLY A 455 -5.33 13.28 -3.29
CA GLY A 455 -4.82 14.14 -2.22
C GLY A 455 -5.89 15.06 -1.63
N VAL A 456 -5.50 15.78 -0.58
CA VAL A 456 -6.42 16.65 0.18
C VAL A 456 -7.00 17.74 -0.72
N LYS A 457 -6.16 18.46 -1.48
CA LYS A 457 -6.61 19.55 -2.35
C LYS A 457 -7.55 19.01 -3.43
N GLU A 458 -7.13 18.00 -4.18
CA GLU A 458 -7.90 17.46 -5.31
C GLU A 458 -9.26 16.92 -4.85
N ALA A 459 -9.29 16.18 -3.73
CA ALA A 459 -10.53 15.68 -3.18
C ALA A 459 -11.45 16.83 -2.71
N ALA A 460 -10.91 17.84 -2.02
CA ALA A 460 -11.68 18.99 -1.56
C ALA A 460 -12.25 19.83 -2.72
N HIS A 461 -11.43 20.14 -3.73
CA HIS A 461 -11.89 20.78 -4.97
C HIS A 461 -12.94 19.93 -5.69
N GLY A 462 -12.75 18.61 -5.76
CA GLY A 462 -13.70 17.67 -6.33
C GLY A 462 -15.08 17.72 -5.67
N ILE A 463 -15.12 17.77 -4.33
CA ILE A 463 -16.37 17.91 -3.57
C ILE A 463 -17.07 19.23 -3.90
N LEU A 464 -16.37 20.36 -3.74
CA LEU A 464 -16.96 21.69 -3.95
C LEU A 464 -17.43 21.86 -5.39
N HIS A 465 -16.69 21.33 -6.36
CA HIS A 465 -17.08 21.36 -7.76
C HIS A 465 -18.41 20.62 -7.99
N ASN A 466 -18.54 19.40 -7.46
CA ASN A 466 -19.76 18.61 -7.62
C ASN A 466 -20.97 19.28 -6.97
N LEU A 467 -20.79 19.89 -5.78
CA LEU A 467 -21.87 20.59 -5.07
C LEU A 467 -22.27 21.93 -5.70
N ASN A 468 -21.38 22.57 -6.46
CA ASN A 468 -21.63 23.84 -7.15
C ASN A 468 -22.11 23.68 -8.61
N ARG A 469 -22.41 22.45 -9.07
CA ARG A 469 -22.82 22.17 -10.46
C ARG A 469 -24.04 22.99 -10.91
N ASP A 470 -25.00 23.23 -10.01
CA ASP A 470 -26.22 23.97 -10.34
C ASP A 470 -25.98 25.47 -10.49
N ASN A 471 -25.09 26.07 -9.69
CA ASN A 471 -24.75 27.49 -9.78
C ASN A 471 -23.99 27.85 -11.08
N LYS A 472 -23.17 26.92 -11.62
CA LYS A 472 -22.48 27.16 -12.91
C LYS A 472 -23.39 27.04 -14.11
N ASN A 473 -24.43 26.20 -14.08
CA ASN A 473 -25.40 26.12 -15.18
C ASN A 473 -26.15 27.45 -15.37
N GLU A 474 -26.43 28.20 -14.30
CA GLU A 474 -26.97 29.57 -14.39
C GLU A 474 -25.95 30.58 -14.95
N MET A 475 -24.69 30.56 -14.49
CA MET A 475 -23.64 31.46 -14.99
C MET A 475 -23.24 31.21 -16.46
N ILE A 476 -23.28 29.96 -16.95
CA ILE A 476 -22.98 29.62 -18.35
C ILE A 476 -24.09 30.11 -19.29
N VAL A 477 -25.35 30.07 -18.84
CA VAL A 477 -26.48 30.66 -19.56
C VAL A 477 -26.33 32.19 -19.60
N ASP A 478 -25.85 32.82 -18.52
CA ASP A 478 -25.62 34.27 -18.47
C ASP A 478 -24.39 34.74 -19.26
N LYS A 479 -23.30 33.97 -19.32
CA LYS A 479 -22.16 34.28 -20.21
C LYS A 479 -22.51 34.16 -21.69
N LYS A 480 -23.45 33.28 -22.06
CA LYS A 480 -24.00 33.19 -23.43
C LYS A 480 -25.01 34.31 -23.74
N SER A 481 -25.70 34.86 -22.75
CA SER A 481 -26.65 35.97 -22.95
C SER A 481 -25.96 37.33 -23.00
N THR A 482 -24.85 37.54 -22.27
CA THR A 482 -24.08 38.80 -22.29
C THR A 482 -23.11 38.95 -23.47
N SER A 483 -22.93 37.92 -24.31
CA SER A 483 -22.05 37.97 -25.48
C SER A 483 -22.77 38.21 -26.82
N ILE A 484 -24.08 38.46 -26.81
CA ILE A 484 -24.84 38.79 -28.04
C ILE A 484 -24.75 40.28 -28.41
N ASP A 485 -24.48 41.18 -27.45
CA ASP A 485 -24.48 42.64 -27.70
C ASP A 485 -23.11 43.24 -28.09
N ALA A 486 -22.05 42.43 -28.21
CA ALA A 486 -20.71 42.89 -28.61
C ALA A 486 -20.32 42.53 -30.07
N LEU A 487 -21.24 42.01 -30.88
CA LEU A 487 -20.98 41.64 -32.27
C LEU A 487 -21.42 42.71 -33.27
N VAL A 488 -20.89 43.93 -33.13
CA VAL A 488 -20.84 44.90 -34.25
C VAL A 488 -19.50 45.63 -34.21
N SER A 489 -18.47 45.03 -34.80
CA SER A 489 -17.54 45.67 -35.76
C SER A 489 -16.23 44.86 -35.93
N ASN A 490 -15.84 44.76 -37.20
CA ASN A 490 -14.63 44.16 -37.79
C ASN A 490 -14.62 42.63 -38.00
N PRO A 491 -14.54 42.15 -39.27
CA PRO A 491 -14.23 40.76 -39.56
C PRO A 491 -12.74 40.54 -39.27
N ILE A 492 -12.42 40.11 -38.05
CA ILE A 492 -11.12 39.51 -37.77
C ILE A 492 -11.18 38.10 -38.38
N GLU A 493 -10.20 37.79 -39.23
CA GLU A 493 -9.98 36.46 -39.79
C GLU A 493 -10.15 35.40 -38.69
N GLU A 494 -11.10 34.49 -38.86
CA GLU A 494 -11.11 33.22 -38.15
C GLU A 494 -9.78 32.53 -38.48
N ILE A 495 -8.78 32.71 -37.63
CA ILE A 495 -7.66 31.78 -37.57
C ILE A 495 -8.33 30.43 -37.34
N GLN A 496 -8.32 29.56 -38.35
CA GLN A 496 -8.75 28.18 -38.25
C GLN A 496 -7.92 27.52 -37.14
N ARG A 497 -8.40 27.62 -35.89
CA ARG A 497 -7.80 26.92 -34.77
C ARG A 497 -7.97 25.44 -35.07
N LYS A 498 -6.85 24.72 -35.02
CA LYS A 498 -6.86 23.28 -35.21
C LYS A 498 -7.81 22.65 -34.19
N PRO A 499 -8.62 21.65 -34.57
CA PRO A 499 -9.39 20.90 -33.59
C PRO A 499 -8.43 20.32 -32.54
N SER A 500 -8.79 20.43 -31.27
CA SER A 500 -7.99 19.92 -30.16
C SER A 500 -8.56 18.58 -29.67
N ILE A 501 -7.66 17.64 -29.38
CA ILE A 501 -7.96 16.33 -28.81
C ILE A 501 -7.42 16.32 -27.39
N MET A 502 -8.28 16.09 -26.41
CA MET A 502 -7.83 15.84 -25.05
C MET A 502 -7.75 14.35 -24.78
N ILE A 503 -6.64 13.88 -24.19
CA ILE A 503 -6.48 12.49 -23.76
C ILE A 503 -6.72 12.43 -22.24
N SER A 504 -7.77 11.72 -21.85
CA SER A 504 -8.08 11.35 -20.45
C SER A 504 -7.64 9.90 -20.23
N TYR A 505 -6.81 9.66 -19.21
CA TYR A 505 -6.22 8.36 -18.92
C TYR A 505 -5.85 8.26 -17.43
N SER A 506 -5.67 7.04 -16.91
CA SER A 506 -5.15 6.87 -15.56
C SER A 506 -3.63 7.06 -15.55
N HIS A 507 -3.10 7.70 -14.51
CA HIS A 507 -1.65 7.81 -14.29
C HIS A 507 -0.93 6.46 -14.22
N GLY A 508 -1.63 5.34 -14.03
CA GLY A 508 -1.04 4.00 -14.14
C GLY A 508 -0.78 3.55 -15.58
N ASP A 509 -1.38 4.20 -16.57
CA ASP A 509 -1.38 3.77 -17.98
C ASP A 509 -0.42 4.59 -18.85
N ASN A 510 0.52 5.30 -18.24
CA ASN A 510 1.46 6.24 -18.88
C ASN A 510 2.21 5.65 -20.05
N ILE A 511 2.66 4.39 -19.92
CA ILE A 511 3.44 3.72 -20.96
C ILE A 511 2.60 3.60 -22.24
N PHE A 512 1.33 3.22 -22.11
CA PHE A 512 0.43 3.14 -23.25
C PHE A 512 0.02 4.53 -23.74
N CYS A 513 -0.26 5.45 -22.83
CA CYS A 513 -0.58 6.84 -23.16
C CYS A 513 0.54 7.50 -23.99
N ASN A 514 1.81 7.28 -23.65
CA ASN A 514 2.95 7.76 -24.42
C ASN A 514 2.96 7.18 -25.85
N LYS A 515 2.66 5.89 -26.03
CA LYS A 515 2.55 5.30 -27.37
C LYS A 515 1.44 5.95 -28.20
N VAL A 516 0.30 6.25 -27.57
CA VAL A 516 -0.81 6.97 -28.22
C VAL A 516 -0.39 8.39 -28.56
N LEU A 517 0.28 9.09 -27.65
CA LEU A 517 0.80 10.44 -27.85
C LEU A 517 1.81 10.48 -29.00
N ASP A 518 2.74 9.53 -29.07
CA ASP A 518 3.72 9.39 -30.16
C ASP A 518 3.04 9.16 -31.52
N LEU A 519 1.92 8.43 -31.55
CA LEU A 519 1.14 8.22 -32.77
C LEU A 519 0.36 9.47 -33.18
N LEU A 520 -0.30 10.13 -32.23
CA LEU A 520 -1.11 11.31 -32.50
C LEU A 520 -0.25 12.53 -32.87
N THR A 521 0.92 12.70 -32.26
CA THR A 521 1.83 13.83 -32.52
C THR A 521 2.37 13.84 -33.95
N LYS A 522 2.40 12.68 -34.62
CA LYS A 522 2.72 12.58 -36.06
C LYS A 522 1.72 13.32 -36.96
N HIS A 523 0.56 13.67 -36.44
CA HIS A 523 -0.52 14.39 -37.13
C HIS A 523 -0.79 15.77 -36.48
N SER A 524 0.22 16.33 -35.80
CA SER A 524 0.14 17.65 -35.15
C SER A 524 -0.05 18.82 -36.12
N ASP A 525 0.09 18.58 -37.43
CA ASP A 525 -0.28 19.51 -38.49
C ASP A 525 -1.81 19.67 -38.63
N VAL A 526 -2.60 18.67 -38.21
CA VAL A 526 -4.06 18.62 -38.35
C VAL A 526 -4.81 18.99 -37.06
N PHE A 527 -4.32 18.53 -35.91
CA PHE A 527 -4.97 18.75 -34.61
C PHE A 527 -3.94 19.06 -33.51
N GLU A 528 -4.41 19.70 -32.45
CA GLU A 528 -3.63 19.92 -31.22
C GLU A 528 -3.97 18.85 -30.18
N ILE A 529 -3.00 18.47 -29.34
CA ILE A 529 -3.19 17.44 -28.32
C ILE A 529 -3.06 18.07 -26.95
N TRP A 530 -4.09 17.90 -26.13
CA TRP A 530 -4.10 18.30 -24.73
C TRP A 530 -3.95 17.05 -23.85
N ILE A 531 -3.02 17.11 -22.90
CA ILE A 531 -2.77 16.07 -21.90
C ILE A 531 -2.26 16.72 -20.61
N ASP A 532 -2.77 16.24 -19.47
CA ASP A 532 -2.49 16.76 -18.13
C ASP A 532 -0.98 16.92 -17.84
N ARG A 533 -0.16 15.93 -18.18
CA ARG A 533 1.29 15.91 -17.89
C ARG A 533 2.07 17.05 -18.50
N THR A 534 1.64 17.60 -19.63
CA THR A 534 2.36 18.68 -20.30
C THR A 534 1.70 20.03 -20.05
N HIS A 535 0.38 20.04 -19.81
CA HIS A 535 -0.40 21.27 -19.69
C HIS A 535 -0.68 21.68 -18.24
N CYS A 536 -0.48 20.78 -17.28
CA CYS A 536 -0.72 21.04 -15.85
C CYS A 536 0.57 21.05 -15.00
N GLN A 537 1.76 21.07 -15.61
CA GLN A 537 3.02 21.20 -14.86
C GLN A 537 3.12 22.59 -14.19
N GLY A 538 3.20 22.61 -12.86
CA GLY A 538 3.41 23.83 -12.08
C GLY A 538 2.19 24.76 -12.00
N VAL A 539 0.99 24.23 -12.22
CA VAL A 539 -0.27 24.98 -12.08
C VAL A 539 -0.84 24.78 -10.68
N GLU A 540 -1.15 25.88 -9.98
CA GLU A 540 -1.73 25.87 -8.62
C GLU A 540 -3.14 25.23 -8.61
N ASP A 541 -3.97 25.51 -9.62
CA ASP A 541 -5.31 24.95 -9.78
C ASP A 541 -5.38 23.86 -10.87
N LEU A 542 -4.90 22.66 -10.53
CA LEU A 542 -4.84 21.50 -11.43
C LEU A 542 -6.18 21.22 -12.15
N TRP A 543 -7.30 21.26 -11.43
CA TRP A 543 -8.61 21.00 -12.03
C TRP A 543 -9.08 22.11 -12.97
N GLU A 544 -8.80 23.38 -12.70
CA GLU A 544 -9.22 24.47 -13.58
C GLU A 544 -8.53 24.36 -14.94
N SER A 545 -7.22 24.05 -14.94
CA SER A 545 -6.46 23.74 -16.15
C SER A 545 -7.03 22.54 -16.92
N ILE A 546 -7.37 21.45 -16.22
CA ILE A 546 -8.01 20.27 -16.81
C ILE A 546 -9.37 20.66 -17.43
N ALA A 547 -10.21 21.39 -16.69
CA ALA A 547 -11.53 21.80 -17.16
C ALA A 547 -11.43 22.72 -18.39
N ASP A 548 -10.51 23.68 -18.39
CA ASP A 548 -10.25 24.56 -19.55
C ASP A 548 -9.79 23.75 -20.77
N GLY A 549 -8.91 22.77 -20.56
CA GLY A 549 -8.48 21.83 -21.60
C GLY A 549 -9.66 21.06 -22.19
N MET A 550 -10.55 20.56 -21.34
CA MET A 550 -11.77 19.84 -21.73
C MET A 550 -12.77 20.75 -22.47
N GLU A 551 -12.96 21.98 -22.01
CA GLU A 551 -13.84 22.97 -22.64
C GLU A 551 -13.36 23.35 -24.04
N GLN A 552 -12.04 23.49 -24.22
CA GLN A 552 -11.42 23.79 -25.51
C GLN A 552 -11.37 22.58 -26.44
N ALA A 553 -11.27 21.36 -25.89
CA ALA A 553 -11.19 20.12 -26.66
C ALA A 553 -12.40 19.92 -27.58
N SER A 554 -12.15 19.58 -28.84
CA SER A 554 -13.18 19.15 -29.79
C SER A 554 -13.64 17.71 -29.54
N ILE A 555 -12.72 16.85 -29.10
CA ILE A 555 -12.93 15.43 -28.81
C ILE A 555 -12.17 15.06 -27.55
N ILE A 556 -12.76 14.21 -26.70
CA ILE A 556 -12.08 13.59 -25.56
C ILE A 556 -11.80 12.11 -25.91
N VAL A 557 -10.53 11.71 -25.89
CA VAL A 557 -10.09 10.32 -26.00
C VAL A 557 -9.92 9.76 -24.60
N CYS A 558 -10.71 8.75 -24.24
CA CYS A 558 -10.63 8.08 -22.93
C CYS A 558 -9.88 6.76 -23.09
N LEU A 559 -8.70 6.63 -22.48
CA LEU A 559 -7.95 5.37 -22.44
C LEU A 559 -8.50 4.49 -21.31
N LEU A 560 -9.34 3.54 -21.68
CA LEU A 560 -10.12 2.72 -20.74
C LEU A 560 -9.33 1.48 -20.28
N SER A 561 -9.18 1.39 -18.97
CA SER A 561 -8.58 0.28 -18.21
C SER A 561 -9.30 0.11 -16.87
N SER A 562 -8.97 -0.95 -16.13
CA SER A 562 -9.39 -1.15 -14.74
C SER A 562 -8.89 -0.01 -13.86
N GLN A 563 -7.67 0.50 -14.11
CA GLN A 563 -7.11 1.65 -13.39
C GLN A 563 -7.86 2.95 -13.69
N TYR A 564 -8.32 3.15 -14.93
CA TYR A 564 -9.17 4.28 -15.30
C TYR A 564 -10.51 4.23 -14.57
N PHE A 565 -11.10 3.03 -14.47
CA PHE A 565 -12.35 2.82 -13.76
C PHE A 565 -12.25 3.07 -12.25
N GLU A 566 -11.10 2.77 -11.65
CA GLU A 566 -10.82 2.97 -10.22
C GLU A 566 -10.40 4.40 -9.87
N SER A 567 -10.08 5.25 -10.86
CA SER A 567 -9.66 6.63 -10.60
C SER A 567 -10.86 7.59 -10.46
N LYS A 568 -10.90 8.33 -9.35
CA LYS A 568 -11.90 9.39 -9.13
C LYS A 568 -11.70 10.59 -10.04
N SER A 569 -10.44 10.93 -10.34
CA SER A 569 -10.12 11.99 -11.29
C SER A 569 -10.63 11.64 -12.68
N CYS A 570 -10.36 10.41 -13.15
CA CYS A 570 -10.91 9.93 -14.43
C CYS A 570 -12.45 9.90 -14.42
N ARG A 571 -13.09 9.49 -13.30
CA ARG A 571 -14.55 9.56 -13.15
C ARG A 571 -15.05 11.01 -13.25
N LYS A 572 -14.39 11.97 -12.58
CA LYS A 572 -14.75 13.39 -12.61
C LYS A 572 -14.65 13.97 -14.02
N GLU A 573 -13.54 13.72 -14.70
CA GLU A 573 -13.31 14.12 -16.10
C GLU A 573 -14.37 13.53 -17.02
N PHE A 574 -14.61 12.22 -16.93
CA PHE A 574 -15.60 11.55 -17.77
C PHE A 574 -17.00 12.17 -17.58
N ILE A 575 -17.47 12.29 -16.34
CA ILE A 575 -18.79 12.86 -16.03
C ILE A 575 -18.86 14.34 -16.46
N TYR A 576 -17.79 15.13 -16.28
CA TYR A 576 -17.79 16.52 -16.72
C TYR A 576 -17.85 16.62 -18.26
N ALA A 577 -17.14 15.75 -18.98
CA ALA A 577 -17.20 15.69 -20.44
C ALA A 577 -18.59 15.28 -20.95
N THR A 578 -19.21 14.26 -20.35
CA THR A 578 -20.50 13.70 -20.81
C THR A 578 -21.69 14.51 -20.32
N ASP A 579 -21.72 14.89 -19.05
CA ASP A 579 -22.93 15.39 -18.40
C ASP A 579 -23.01 16.91 -18.50
N SER A 580 -21.87 17.59 -18.29
CA SER A 580 -21.79 19.06 -18.32
C SER A 580 -21.48 19.60 -19.72
N LEU A 581 -20.43 19.09 -20.37
CA LEU A 581 -19.94 19.66 -21.64
C LEU A 581 -20.54 19.02 -22.90
N LYS A 582 -21.18 17.85 -22.79
CA LYS A 582 -21.74 17.08 -23.91
C LYS A 582 -20.71 16.84 -25.04
N LYS A 583 -19.45 16.57 -24.67
CA LYS A 583 -18.34 16.35 -25.61
C LYS A 583 -18.47 15.02 -26.33
N LYS A 584 -17.87 14.93 -27.52
CA LYS A 584 -17.69 13.65 -28.21
C LYS A 584 -16.60 12.85 -27.52
N ILE A 585 -16.94 11.64 -27.06
CA ILE A 585 -16.02 10.71 -26.42
C ILE A 585 -15.55 9.65 -27.42
N VAL A 586 -14.25 9.43 -27.49
CA VAL A 586 -13.62 8.30 -28.21
C VAL A 586 -13.03 7.35 -27.17
N PRO A 587 -13.72 6.25 -26.83
CA PRO A 587 -13.19 5.27 -25.89
C PRO A 587 -12.15 4.37 -26.57
N VAL A 588 -10.98 4.21 -25.96
CA VAL A 588 -9.90 3.32 -26.41
C VAL A 588 -9.63 2.29 -25.32
N LEU A 589 -9.97 1.02 -25.56
CA LEU A 589 -9.66 -0.07 -24.63
C LEU A 589 -8.20 -0.45 -24.75
N ILE A 590 -7.44 -0.33 -23.66
CA ILE A 590 -5.99 -0.61 -23.64
C ILE A 590 -5.65 -1.96 -23.01
N GLU A 591 -6.64 -2.59 -22.37
CA GLU A 591 -6.57 -3.95 -21.82
C GLU A 591 -7.90 -4.68 -22.04
N ASN A 592 -7.98 -5.95 -21.62
CA ASN A 592 -9.24 -6.70 -21.65
C ASN A 592 -10.16 -6.25 -20.50
N PHE A 593 -10.72 -5.05 -20.64
CA PHE A 593 -11.62 -4.42 -19.69
C PHE A 593 -13.02 -4.27 -20.30
N GLU A 594 -14.06 -4.59 -19.52
CA GLU A 594 -15.43 -4.33 -19.91
C GLU A 594 -15.95 -3.07 -19.19
N PRO A 595 -16.35 -2.00 -19.91
CA PRO A 595 -16.93 -0.81 -19.32
C PRO A 595 -18.11 -1.15 -18.39
N LYS A 596 -18.02 -0.73 -17.12
CA LYS A 596 -18.96 -1.05 -16.05
C LYS A 596 -19.18 0.13 -15.11
N GLY A 597 -20.16 0.00 -14.20
CA GLY A 597 -20.50 1.08 -13.25
C GLY A 597 -20.82 2.38 -13.98
N TRP A 598 -20.13 3.46 -13.59
CA TRP A 598 -20.24 4.80 -14.16
C TRP A 598 -19.78 4.91 -15.63
N LEU A 599 -19.03 3.93 -16.15
CA LEU A 599 -18.73 3.80 -17.59
C LEU A 599 -19.82 3.03 -18.36
N GLY A 600 -20.86 2.55 -17.68
CA GLY A 600 -21.89 1.70 -18.26
C GLY A 600 -22.69 2.36 -19.39
N GLU A 601 -22.76 3.70 -19.42
CA GLU A 601 -23.42 4.47 -20.48
C GLU A 601 -22.74 4.32 -21.83
N LEU A 602 -21.43 4.08 -21.85
CA LEU A 602 -20.71 3.75 -23.07
C LEU A 602 -21.30 2.52 -23.77
N ARG A 603 -22.04 1.65 -23.06
CA ARG A 603 -22.72 0.48 -23.64
C ARG A 603 -24.09 0.78 -24.26
N LYS A 604 -24.72 1.92 -23.93
CA LYS A 604 -26.16 2.12 -24.18
C LYS A 604 -26.50 2.70 -25.56
N GLU A 605 -25.56 3.28 -26.30
CA GLU A 605 -25.84 3.84 -27.64
C GLU A 605 -24.72 3.61 -28.67
N ASN A 606 -25.09 3.71 -29.95
CA ASN A 606 -24.23 3.69 -31.14
C ASN A 606 -23.17 4.83 -31.20
N HIS A 607 -22.66 5.30 -30.06
CA HIS A 607 -21.47 6.15 -29.98
C HIS A 607 -20.19 5.43 -30.42
N PHE A 608 -20.24 4.10 -30.57
CA PHE A 608 -19.21 3.31 -31.23
C PHE A 608 -19.28 3.43 -32.76
N SER A 609 -18.92 4.58 -33.34
CA SER A 609 -18.56 4.58 -34.77
C SER A 609 -17.19 3.93 -35.02
N THR A 610 -16.41 3.70 -33.97
CA THR A 610 -15.13 2.98 -34.02
C THR A 610 -15.08 1.94 -32.92
N ARG A 611 -15.47 0.70 -33.25
CA ARG A 611 -14.75 -0.47 -32.71
C ARG A 611 -13.29 -0.37 -33.14
N PHE A 612 -12.40 -1.10 -32.46
CA PHE A 612 -10.94 -1.25 -32.71
C PHE A 612 -10.09 -0.19 -31.99
N VAL A 613 -8.94 -0.52 -31.38
CA VAL A 613 -7.89 -1.46 -31.81
C VAL A 613 -7.21 -2.10 -30.58
N PHE A 614 -7.16 -3.43 -30.51
CA PHE A 614 -6.12 -4.12 -29.74
C PHE A 614 -4.78 -3.84 -30.43
N ILE A 615 -4.02 -2.86 -29.96
CA ILE A 615 -2.61 -2.73 -30.35
C ILE A 615 -1.85 -3.73 -29.47
N ARG A 616 -1.65 -4.94 -29.99
CA ARG A 616 -0.66 -5.88 -29.43
C ARG A 616 0.75 -5.36 -29.64
#